data_AF-A0A4W5L2U0-F1
#
_entry.id   AF-A0A4W5L2U0-F1
#
_cell.length_a   1.000
_cell.length_b   1.000
_cell.length_c   1.000
_cell.angle_alpha   90.00
_cell.angle_beta   90.00
_cell.angle_gamma   90.00
#
_symmetry.space_group_name_H-M   'P 1'
#
loop_
_entity.id
_entity.type
_entity.pdbx_description
1 polymer ?
#
loop_
_entity_poly.entity_id
_entity_poly.type
_entity_poly.pdbx_seq_one_letter_code
_entity_poly.pdbx_strand_id
1 'polypeptide(L)'
;MTCWNTFGVSSSATQSQIKTAYYKQSFIDHPDKNPDNEEATQCFSEISEAYSVLGSTALRRKYDRGILSGSDVQGAGRPSERESTNSTRTSSPQQYHQQQRSQAFSNVGGKAMFDFDAFFQAHYGEQLQREKELRARRAQYQQKQQQDYKQWKLGKMLEITVGVLLAMRGVIFTITRS
;
A
#
# COMPACT_ATOMS: atom_id res chain seq x y z
N MET A 1 -12.95 17.97 23.11
CA MET A 1 -12.45 16.63 22.76
C MET A 1 -11.12 16.87 22.04
N THR A 2 -10.01 16.33 22.54
CA THR A 2 -8.67 16.60 21.99
C THR A 2 -8.45 15.81 20.71
N CYS A 3 -7.91 16.45 19.67
CA CYS A 3 -7.72 15.84 18.33
C CYS A 3 -6.83 14.60 18.38
N TRP A 4 -5.99 14.48 19.41
CA TRP A 4 -5.16 13.31 19.73
C TRP A 4 -5.96 12.01 19.89
N ASN A 5 -7.15 12.06 20.48
CA ASN A 5 -8.01 10.87 20.59
C ASN A 5 -8.51 10.38 19.23
N THR A 6 -8.57 11.28 18.24
CA THR A 6 -9.00 10.98 16.85
C THR A 6 -7.89 10.35 16.02
N PHE A 7 -6.62 10.47 16.45
CA PHE A 7 -5.48 9.86 15.75
C PHE A 7 -5.60 8.33 15.63
N GLY A 8 -6.45 7.71 16.45
CA GLY A 8 -7.01 6.36 16.23
C GLY A 8 -5.98 5.22 16.22
N VAL A 9 -4.71 5.53 16.50
CA VAL A 9 -3.63 4.56 16.58
C VAL A 9 -3.45 4.10 18.01
N SER A 10 -3.48 2.78 18.18
CA SER A 10 -3.19 2.14 19.46
C SER A 10 -1.75 2.44 19.92
N SER A 11 -1.51 2.42 21.23
CA SER A 11 -0.16 2.47 21.81
C SER A 11 0.74 1.33 21.32
N SER A 12 0.19 0.27 20.72
CA SER A 12 0.93 -0.83 20.06
C SER A 12 1.06 -0.68 18.54
N ALA A 13 0.55 0.41 17.95
CA ALA A 13 0.55 0.61 16.51
C ALA A 13 1.97 0.64 15.93
N THR A 14 2.16 -0.03 14.79
CA THR A 14 3.46 -0.09 14.10
C THR A 14 3.80 1.25 13.43
N GLN A 15 5.09 1.46 13.12
CA GLN A 15 5.55 2.70 12.47
C GLN A 15 4.79 3.01 11.17
N SER A 16 4.47 1.96 10.38
CA SER A 16 3.70 2.09 9.15
C SER A 16 2.25 2.51 9.40
N GLN A 17 1.63 2.04 10.48
CA GLN A 17 0.28 2.43 10.86
C GLN A 17 0.22 3.89 11.32
N ILE A 18 1.17 4.35 12.14
CA ILE A 18 1.29 5.76 12.54
C ILE A 18 1.43 6.66 11.32
N LYS A 19 2.34 6.30 10.42
CA LYS A 19 2.61 7.05 9.20
C LYS A 19 1.35 7.12 8.33
N THR A 20 0.63 6.00 8.19
CA THR A 20 -0.64 5.96 7.45
C THR A 20 -1.74 6.80 8.11
N ALA A 21 -1.87 6.75 9.43
CA ALA A 21 -2.87 7.53 10.17
C ALA A 21 -2.60 9.03 10.08
N TYR A 22 -1.33 9.44 10.23
CA TYR A 22 -0.87 10.81 9.99
C TYR A 22 -1.30 11.30 8.62
N TYR A 23 -0.98 10.57 7.55
CA TYR A 23 -1.35 11.00 6.21
C TYR A 23 -2.85 11.11 5.98
N LYS A 24 -3.63 10.16 6.49
CA LYS A 24 -5.10 10.20 6.37
C LYS A 24 -5.67 11.44 7.03
N GLN A 25 -5.24 11.72 8.26
CA GLN A 25 -5.78 12.83 9.02
C GLN A 25 -5.28 14.18 8.49
N SER A 26 -4.00 14.27 8.10
CA SER A 26 -3.45 15.46 7.46
C SER A 26 -4.13 15.82 6.13
N PHE A 27 -4.68 14.84 5.40
CA PHE A 27 -5.47 15.10 4.19
C PHE A 27 -6.87 15.62 4.51
N ILE A 28 -7.50 15.10 5.57
CA ILE A 28 -8.84 15.50 6.01
C ILE A 28 -8.81 16.91 6.58
N ASP A 29 -7.85 17.19 7.47
CA ASP A 29 -7.77 18.42 8.25
C ASP A 29 -6.85 19.47 7.60
N HIS A 30 -6.51 19.31 6.32
CA HIS A 30 -5.57 20.22 5.67
C HIS A 30 -6.12 21.67 5.64
N PRO A 31 -5.34 22.68 6.04
CA PRO A 31 -5.82 24.07 6.12
C PRO A 31 -6.21 24.65 4.75
N ASP A 32 -5.64 24.13 3.66
CA ASP A 32 -6.01 24.52 2.28
C ASP A 32 -7.42 24.04 1.89
N LYS A 33 -7.85 22.86 2.37
CA LYS A 33 -9.19 22.31 2.10
C LYS A 33 -10.23 22.84 3.08
N ASN A 34 -9.78 23.28 4.26
CA ASN A 34 -10.63 23.77 5.34
C ASN A 34 -10.18 25.16 5.82
N PRO A 35 -10.13 26.18 4.93
CA PRO A 35 -9.61 27.50 5.27
C PRO A 35 -10.43 28.22 6.35
N ASP A 36 -11.73 27.91 6.45
CA ASP A 36 -12.66 28.53 7.41
C ASP A 36 -12.83 27.70 8.69
N ASN A 37 -12.12 26.58 8.83
CA ASN A 37 -12.25 25.68 9.98
C ASN A 37 -10.99 25.76 10.87
N GLU A 38 -11.08 26.59 11.91
CA GLU A 38 -10.03 26.73 12.91
C GLU A 38 -9.76 25.42 13.66
N GLU A 39 -10.79 24.60 13.90
CA GLU A 39 -10.63 23.29 14.56
C GLU A 39 -9.80 22.34 13.69
N ALA A 40 -9.99 22.33 12.37
CA ALA A 40 -9.19 21.51 11.46
C ALA A 40 -7.72 21.95 11.47
N THR A 41 -7.47 23.26 11.48
CA THR A 41 -6.11 23.81 11.56
C THR A 41 -5.43 23.44 12.88
N GLN A 42 -6.17 23.54 14.00
CA GLN A 42 -5.68 23.15 15.32
C GLN A 42 -5.38 21.64 15.38
N CYS A 43 -6.30 20.81 14.88
CA CYS A 43 -6.08 19.37 14.81
C CYS A 43 -4.88 19.01 13.93
N PHE A 44 -4.71 19.65 12.78
CA PHE A 44 -3.54 19.43 11.91
C PHE A 44 -2.21 19.74 12.63
N SER A 45 -2.17 20.82 13.41
CA SER A 45 -1.00 21.18 14.23
C SER A 45 -0.71 20.13 15.30
N GLU A 46 -1.73 19.74 16.07
CA GLU A 46 -1.62 18.71 17.11
C GLU A 46 -1.14 17.37 16.55
N ILE A 47 -1.66 16.96 15.40
CA ILE A 47 -1.28 15.71 14.72
C ILE A 47 0.16 15.77 14.21
N SER A 48 0.61 16.93 13.72
CA SER A 48 1.98 17.12 13.27
C SER A 48 2.99 17.06 14.41
N GLU A 49 2.64 17.62 15.56
CA GLU A 49 3.43 17.51 16.79
C GLU A 49 3.51 16.04 17.27
N ALA A 50 2.37 15.35 17.33
CA ALA A 50 2.32 13.93 17.68
C ALA A 50 3.21 13.07 16.77
N TYR A 51 3.17 13.32 15.45
CA TYR A 51 3.98 12.60 14.48
C TYR A 51 5.48 12.92 14.59
N SER A 52 5.87 14.11 15.05
CA SER A 52 7.29 14.42 15.27
C SER A 52 7.95 13.49 16.30
N VAL A 53 7.19 13.08 17.31
CA VAL A 53 7.65 12.18 18.38
C VAL A 53 7.44 10.71 18.00
N LEU A 54 6.23 10.36 17.52
CA LEU A 54 5.85 8.98 17.23
C LEU A 54 6.38 8.48 15.87
N GLY A 55 6.75 9.38 14.97
CA GLY A 55 7.23 9.11 13.61
C GLY A 55 8.65 8.53 13.55
N SER A 56 9.47 8.77 14.57
CA SER A 56 10.80 8.19 14.69
C SER A 56 10.78 7.04 15.69
N THR A 57 11.27 5.86 15.28
CA THR A 57 11.38 4.71 16.18
C THR A 57 12.28 5.01 17.39
N ALA A 58 13.31 5.86 17.22
CA ALA A 58 14.18 6.27 18.32
C ALA A 58 13.44 7.17 19.33
N LEU A 59 12.70 8.17 18.82
CA LEU A 59 11.93 9.10 19.66
C LEU A 59 10.75 8.41 20.31
N ARG A 60 10.04 7.53 19.59
CA ARG A 60 8.94 6.74 20.17
C ARG A 60 9.42 5.83 21.29
N ARG A 61 10.57 5.16 21.13
CA ARG A 61 11.15 4.35 22.22
C ARG A 61 11.51 5.20 23.45
N LYS A 62 11.94 6.44 23.27
CA LYS A 62 12.20 7.38 24.37
C LYS A 62 10.88 7.84 25.03
N TYR A 63 9.88 8.14 24.22
CA TYR A 63 8.53 8.50 24.65
C TYR A 63 7.89 7.38 25.48
N ASP A 64 7.90 6.14 24.97
CA ASP A 64 7.35 4.95 25.64
C ASP A 64 8.07 4.64 26.96
N ARG A 65 9.34 5.03 27.09
CA ARG A 65 10.15 4.87 28.31
C ARG A 65 10.05 6.04 29.28
N GLY A 66 9.35 7.11 28.93
CA GLY A 66 9.26 8.34 29.74
C GLY A 66 10.57 9.11 29.88
N ILE A 67 11.56 8.84 29.01
CA ILE A 67 12.89 9.48 29.04
C ILE A 67 13.05 10.56 27.96
N LEU A 68 11.97 10.89 27.24
CA LEU A 68 11.99 11.88 26.17
C LEU A 68 12.21 13.27 26.77
N SER A 69 13.31 13.92 26.41
CA SER A 69 13.57 15.32 26.77
C SER A 69 13.20 16.25 25.61
N GLY A 70 12.79 17.48 25.90
CA GLY A 70 12.44 18.46 24.86
C GLY A 70 13.59 18.75 23.89
N SER A 71 14.83 18.61 24.35
CA SER A 71 16.04 18.71 23.52
C SER A 71 16.20 17.55 22.52
N ASP A 72 15.62 16.37 22.77
CA ASP A 72 15.61 15.26 21.81
C ASP A 72 14.71 15.57 20.61
N VAL A 73 13.58 16.24 20.85
CA VAL A 73 12.64 16.65 19.81
C VAL A 73 13.21 17.79 18.97
N GLN A 74 13.97 18.69 19.59
CA GLN A 74 14.55 19.86 18.93
C GLN A 74 15.85 19.53 18.17
N GLY A 75 16.63 18.55 18.64
CA GLY A 75 17.82 18.03 17.96
C GLY A 75 17.49 17.03 16.85
N ALA A 76 16.32 16.40 16.90
CA ALA A 76 15.75 15.65 15.79
C ALA A 76 15.20 16.64 14.75
N GLY A 77 16.08 17.28 13.98
CA GLY A 77 15.67 17.99 12.78
C GLY A 77 14.71 17.12 11.97
N ARG A 78 13.64 17.74 11.40
CA ARG A 78 12.57 17.11 10.58
C ARG A 78 13.07 15.80 10.00
N PRO A 79 12.45 14.63 10.30
CA PRO A 79 13.02 13.32 10.04
C PRO A 79 13.50 13.25 8.59
N SER A 80 14.79 13.52 8.43
CA SER A 80 15.46 13.57 7.15
C SER A 80 15.85 12.13 6.90
N GLU A 81 15.23 11.58 5.88
CA GLU A 81 15.34 10.21 5.44
C GLU A 81 16.78 9.86 5.02
N ARG A 82 17.67 9.64 5.99
CA ARG A 82 18.99 9.05 5.80
C ARG A 82 19.42 8.26 7.05
N GLU A 83 18.74 7.16 7.33
CA GLU A 83 19.36 6.08 8.10
C GLU A 83 20.35 5.38 7.13
N SER A 84 21.61 5.79 7.22
CA SER A 84 22.71 5.23 6.45
C SER A 84 23.06 3.86 7.01
N THR A 85 22.96 2.84 6.17
CA THR A 85 23.46 1.49 6.43
C THR A 85 24.95 1.55 6.77
N ASN A 86 25.34 0.95 7.90
CA ASN A 86 26.73 0.72 8.28
C ASN A 86 27.53 0.14 7.11
N SER A 87 28.48 0.91 6.56
CA SER A 87 29.46 0.41 5.60
C SER A 87 30.78 0.08 6.29
N THR A 88 31.00 -1.22 6.47
CA THR A 88 32.34 -1.80 6.37
C THR A 88 32.80 -1.64 4.91
N ARG A 89 34.01 -1.15 4.76
CA ARG A 89 34.68 -0.76 3.50
C ARG A 89 34.75 -1.90 2.49
N THR A 90 34.42 -1.63 1.22
CA THR A 90 35.21 -2.10 0.06
C THR A 90 34.76 -1.39 -1.22
N SER A 91 35.73 -1.10 -2.08
CA SER A 91 35.67 -0.18 -3.23
C SER A 91 35.25 -0.91 -4.51
N SER A 92 34.34 -0.33 -5.31
CA SER A 92 34.21 -0.55 -6.76
C SER A 92 33.23 0.47 -7.37
N PRO A 93 33.55 1.17 -8.48
CA PRO A 93 32.64 2.15 -9.08
C PRO A 93 31.81 1.49 -10.19
N GLN A 94 30.49 1.44 -10.01
CA GLN A 94 29.55 1.16 -11.09
C GLN A 94 28.51 2.26 -11.16
N GLN A 95 28.58 2.98 -12.28
CA GLN A 95 27.62 3.98 -12.71
C GLN A 95 26.21 3.39 -12.70
N TYR A 96 25.37 3.90 -11.81
CA TYR A 96 23.93 3.90 -12.01
C TYR A 96 23.47 5.33 -12.19
N HIS A 97 22.71 5.56 -13.26
CA HIS A 97 22.05 6.81 -13.57
C HIS A 97 21.21 7.26 -12.37
N GLN A 98 21.76 8.18 -11.57
CA GLN A 98 21.00 8.92 -10.57
C GLN A 98 20.23 10.00 -11.32
N GLN A 99 19.15 9.60 -11.99
CA GLN A 99 18.23 10.54 -12.60
C GLN A 99 17.38 11.15 -11.48
N GLN A 100 17.93 12.23 -10.93
CA GLN A 100 17.24 13.32 -10.22
C GLN A 100 16.06 12.90 -9.34
N ARG A 101 16.39 12.31 -8.20
CA ARG A 101 15.51 12.19 -7.02
C ARG A 101 15.33 13.58 -6.38
N SER A 102 14.68 14.50 -7.08
CA SER A 102 14.40 15.84 -6.55
C SER A 102 13.29 16.55 -7.30
N GLN A 103 12.06 16.06 -7.26
CA GLN A 103 10.88 16.86 -7.62
C GLN A 103 9.64 16.51 -6.76
N ALA A 104 9.80 16.45 -5.44
CA ALA A 104 8.66 16.52 -4.50
C ALA A 104 8.53 17.93 -3.89
N PHE A 105 8.91 18.95 -4.65
CA PHE A 105 8.74 20.36 -4.30
C PHE A 105 8.21 21.07 -5.55
N SER A 106 6.89 21.20 -5.66
CA SER A 106 6.26 22.06 -6.66
C SER A 106 6.33 23.50 -6.16
N ASN A 107 7.23 24.30 -6.74
CA ASN A 107 7.27 25.74 -6.48
C ASN A 107 6.15 26.41 -7.29
N VAL A 108 4.98 26.53 -6.68
CA VAL A 108 3.92 27.43 -7.15
C VAL A 108 3.82 28.59 -6.15
N GLY A 109 4.23 29.79 -6.59
CA GLY A 109 3.85 31.05 -5.92
C GLY A 109 4.46 31.32 -4.53
N GLY A 110 5.75 31.06 -4.32
CA GLY A 110 6.51 31.66 -3.20
C GLY A 110 6.24 31.11 -1.79
N LYS A 111 5.42 30.07 -1.64
CA LYS A 111 5.30 29.28 -0.41
C LYS A 111 5.77 27.86 -0.74
N ALA A 112 6.75 27.34 -0.01
CA ALA A 112 7.22 25.96 -0.16
C ALA A 112 6.11 25.00 0.31
N MET A 113 5.16 24.69 -0.58
CA MET A 113 4.09 23.75 -0.31
C MET A 113 4.62 22.34 -0.54
N PHE A 114 4.52 21.47 0.47
CA PHE A 114 4.91 20.08 0.36
C PHE A 114 3.82 19.31 -0.39
N ASP A 115 4.16 18.74 -1.55
CA ASP A 115 3.22 17.97 -2.36
C ASP A 115 3.09 16.53 -1.82
N PHE A 116 2.14 16.37 -0.89
CA PHE A 116 1.87 15.11 -0.22
C PHE A 116 1.35 14.03 -1.18
N ASP A 117 0.63 14.39 -2.23
CA ASP A 117 0.04 13.44 -3.18
C ASP A 117 1.13 12.85 -4.08
N ALA A 118 2.04 13.71 -4.57
CA ALA A 118 3.22 13.28 -5.31
C ALA A 118 4.14 12.38 -4.46
N PHE A 119 4.37 12.73 -3.19
CA PHE A 119 5.17 11.90 -2.29
C PHE A 119 4.48 10.55 -1.98
N PHE A 120 3.18 10.55 -1.69
CA PHE A 120 2.43 9.33 -1.39
C PHE A 120 2.40 8.39 -2.60
N GLN A 121 2.18 8.94 -3.78
CA GLN A 121 2.18 8.18 -5.03
C GLN A 121 3.58 7.66 -5.37
N ALA A 122 4.64 8.43 -5.13
CA ALA A 122 6.01 7.96 -5.32
C ALA A 122 6.42 6.87 -4.31
N HIS A 123 5.99 6.97 -3.05
CA HIS A 123 6.43 6.06 -1.98
C HIS A 123 5.54 4.80 -1.84
N TYR A 124 4.25 4.87 -2.18
CA TYR A 124 3.31 3.77 -2.02
C TYR A 124 2.61 3.36 -3.32
N GLY A 125 2.71 4.17 -4.38
CA GLY A 125 2.04 3.90 -5.66
C GLY A 125 2.52 2.61 -6.32
N GLU A 126 3.83 2.34 -6.30
CA GLU A 126 4.39 1.11 -6.89
C GLU A 126 3.87 -0.16 -6.18
N GLN A 127 3.74 -0.10 -4.85
CA GLN A 127 3.27 -1.24 -4.05
C GLN A 127 1.77 -1.50 -4.27
N LEU A 128 0.96 -0.45 -4.36
CA LEU A 128 -0.46 -0.54 -4.68
C LEU A 128 -0.72 -1.03 -6.10
N GLN A 129 0.08 -0.58 -7.07
CA GLN A 129 0.01 -1.07 -8.45
C GLN A 129 0.35 -2.55 -8.52
N ARG A 130 1.43 -2.98 -7.85
CA ARG A 130 1.81 -4.39 -7.76
C ARG A 130 0.72 -5.26 -7.13
N GLU A 131 0.04 -4.77 -6.09
CA GLU A 131 -1.08 -5.50 -5.47
C GLU A 131 -2.28 -5.62 -6.44
N LYS A 132 -2.65 -4.52 -7.12
CA LYS A 132 -3.71 -4.53 -8.12
C LYS A 132 -3.41 -5.50 -9.26
N GLU A 133 -2.17 -5.50 -9.75
CA GLU A 133 -1.74 -6.38 -10.82
C GLU A 133 -1.75 -7.85 -10.37
N LEU A 134 -1.26 -8.15 -9.17
CA LEU A 134 -1.30 -9.51 -8.63
C LEU A 134 -2.75 -10.01 -8.48
N ARG A 135 -3.66 -9.15 -8.05
CA ARG A 135 -5.10 -9.45 -7.97
C ARG A 135 -5.69 -9.71 -9.35
N ALA A 136 -5.41 -8.87 -10.33
CA ALA A 136 -5.87 -9.04 -11.72
C ALA A 136 -5.34 -10.35 -12.31
N ARG A 137 -4.04 -10.64 -12.13
CA ARG A 137 -3.40 -11.87 -12.58
C ARG A 137 -4.02 -13.10 -11.91
N ARG A 138 -4.27 -13.07 -10.60
CA ARG A 138 -4.97 -14.17 -9.90
C ARG A 138 -6.38 -14.40 -10.44
N ALA A 139 -7.14 -13.33 -10.69
CA ALA A 139 -8.48 -13.44 -11.26
C ALA A 139 -8.45 -14.06 -12.66
N GLN A 140 -7.49 -13.67 -13.50
CA GLN A 140 -7.29 -14.28 -14.83
C GLN A 140 -6.95 -15.77 -14.74
N TYR A 141 -6.03 -16.16 -13.85
CA TYR A 141 -5.69 -17.57 -13.63
C TYR A 141 -6.92 -18.39 -13.20
N GLN A 142 -7.73 -17.86 -12.28
CA GLN A 142 -8.96 -18.54 -11.84
C GLN A 142 -9.98 -18.70 -12.97
N GLN A 143 -10.19 -17.66 -13.79
CA GLN A 143 -11.07 -17.76 -14.95
C GLN A 143 -10.58 -18.82 -15.95
N LYS A 144 -9.28 -18.83 -16.23
CA LYS A 144 -8.68 -19.82 -17.13
C LYS A 144 -8.89 -21.24 -16.61
N GLN A 145 -8.65 -21.49 -15.32
CA GLN A 145 -8.92 -22.81 -14.72
C GLN A 145 -10.39 -23.23 -14.85
N GLN A 146 -11.33 -22.30 -14.66
CA GLN A 146 -12.75 -22.62 -14.84
C GLN A 146 -13.09 -22.94 -16.30
N GLN A 147 -12.51 -22.21 -17.25
CA GLN A 147 -12.69 -22.50 -18.68
C GLN A 147 -12.09 -23.85 -19.05
N ASP A 148 -10.86 -24.12 -18.63
CA ASP A 148 -10.16 -25.38 -18.86
C ASP A 148 -10.96 -26.55 -18.26
N TYR A 149 -11.50 -26.39 -17.04
CA TYR A 149 -12.38 -27.38 -16.41
C TYR A 149 -13.68 -27.60 -17.20
N LYS A 150 -14.33 -26.52 -17.67
CA LYS A 150 -15.55 -26.63 -18.50
C LYS A 150 -15.27 -27.34 -19.81
N GLN A 151 -14.17 -27.01 -20.49
CA GLN A 151 -13.75 -27.64 -21.74
C GLN A 151 -13.43 -29.13 -21.53
N TRP A 152 -12.65 -29.45 -20.49
CA TRP A 152 -12.34 -30.82 -20.11
C TRP A 152 -13.61 -31.62 -19.81
N LYS A 153 -14.53 -31.05 -19.02
CA LYS A 153 -15.82 -31.68 -18.67
C LYS A 153 -16.71 -31.87 -19.90
N LEU A 154 -16.76 -30.88 -20.80
CA LEU A 154 -17.53 -30.95 -22.05
C LEU A 154 -16.99 -32.06 -22.95
N GLY A 155 -15.66 -32.16 -23.11
CA GLY A 155 -15.01 -33.25 -23.85
C GLY A 155 -15.36 -34.63 -23.28
N LYS A 156 -15.29 -34.79 -21.95
CA LYS A 156 -15.67 -36.04 -21.29
C LYS A 156 -17.15 -36.38 -21.45
N MET A 157 -18.04 -35.39 -21.36
CA MET A 157 -19.47 -35.59 -21.61
C MET A 157 -19.74 -36.00 -23.06
N LEU A 158 -19.02 -35.42 -24.03
CA LEU A 158 -19.15 -35.78 -25.45
C LEU A 158 -18.69 -37.23 -25.70
N GLU A 159 -17.57 -37.65 -25.13
CA GLU A 159 -17.09 -39.05 -25.20
C GLU A 159 -18.14 -40.04 -24.67
N ILE A 160 -18.70 -39.76 -23.48
CA ILE A 160 -19.75 -40.60 -22.89
C ILE A 160 -20.99 -40.63 -23.79
N THR A 161 -21.40 -39.47 -24.31
CA THR A 161 -22.59 -39.35 -25.16
C THR A 161 -22.45 -40.17 -26.45
N VAL A 162 -21.29 -40.11 -27.11
CA VAL A 162 -20.99 -40.91 -28.31
C VAL A 162 -21.00 -42.40 -27.97
N GLY A 163 -20.40 -42.80 -26.85
CA GLY A 163 -20.42 -44.19 -26.38
C GLY A 163 -21.84 -44.73 -26.16
N VAL A 164 -22.72 -43.93 -25.53
CA VAL A 164 -24.13 -44.29 -25.33
C VAL A 164 -24.87 -44.42 -26.66
N LEU A 165 -24.69 -43.49 -27.60
CA LEU A 165 -25.34 -43.55 -28.92
C LEU A 165 -24.90 -44.79 -29.72
N LEU A 166 -23.62 -45.14 -29.67
CA LEU A 166 -23.10 -46.33 -30.33
C LEU A 166 -23.64 -47.62 -29.69
N ALA A 167 -23.72 -47.68 -28.36
CA ALA A 167 -24.32 -48.81 -27.65
C ALA A 167 -25.80 -48.98 -27.99
N MET A 168 -26.57 -47.88 -28.00
CA MET A 168 -27.99 -47.88 -28.38
C MET A 168 -28.18 -48.35 -29.84
N ARG A 169 -27.32 -47.91 -30.76
CA ARG A 169 -27.34 -48.41 -32.14
C ARG A 169 -27.02 -49.90 -32.24
N GLY A 170 -26.08 -50.40 -31.43
CA GLY A 170 -25.76 -51.82 -31.35
C GLY A 170 -26.96 -52.66 -30.90
N VAL A 171 -27.66 -52.22 -29.85
CA VAL A 171 -28.87 -52.90 -29.34
C VAL A 171 -29.98 -52.95 -30.39
N ILE A 172 -30.27 -51.82 -31.06
CA ILE A 172 -31.29 -51.76 -32.12
C ILE A 172 -30.94 -52.69 -33.29
N PHE A 173 -29.67 -52.73 -33.69
CA PHE A 173 -29.19 -53.62 -34.76
C PHE A 173 -29.34 -55.10 -34.39
N THR A 174 -29.04 -55.48 -33.14
CA THR A 174 -29.25 -56.87 -32.67
C THR A 174 -30.71 -57.28 -32.62
N ILE A 175 -31.61 -56.37 -32.23
CA ILE A 175 -33.06 -56.64 -32.17
C ILE A 175 -33.67 -56.76 -33.57
N THR A 176 -33.17 -55.99 -34.54
CA THR A 176 -33.73 -55.97 -35.91
C THR A 176 -33.23 -57.14 -36.77
N ARG A 177 -32.14 -57.80 -36.36
CA ARG A 177 -31.52 -58.93 -37.08
C ARG A 177 -31.93 -60.30 -36.52
N SER A 178 -32.62 -60.34 -35.39
CA SER A 178 -33.12 -61.56 -34.74
C SER A 178 -34.60 -61.80 -35.03
#